data_AF-A0A3B6MNY0-F1
#
_entry.id   AF-A0A3B6MNY0-F1
#
_cell.length_a   1.000
_cell.length_b   1.000
_cell.length_c   1.000
_cell.angle_alpha   90.00
_cell.angle_beta   90.00
_cell.angle_gamma   90.00
#
_symmetry.space_group_name_H-M   'P 1'
#
loop_
_entity.id
_entity.type
_entity.pdbx_description
1 polymer ?
#
loop_
_entity_poly.entity_id
_entity_poly.type
_entity_poly.pdbx_seq_one_letter_code
_entity_poly.pdbx_strand_id
1 'polypeptide(L)'
;MVEELLGVRPPDPMPDKKGSKTGGLKFTWLQQHFHEPPDGADEPNFERYARAYVLYVFGTVLFEDSGGSSASWMFLPLLRDWDEAGRYSWGSAGLAFLYRQLDEACRRSSGTSNIGGCVLLFQIWMWERLSVGRPISRTRRDWEYDEPDRLPTVTHCWDEVRTNWGKTEDLYMSYTNELDCLLPSHVQWLPYNQIDFQLNVVCTQDESMWSVRCPLICFYAVEFHLPHRVVRQFGRLQLSPPETISTSIELHK
;
A
#
# COMPACT_ATOMS: atom_id res chain seq x y z
N MET A 1 -2.71 -16.65 20.58
CA MET A 1 -2.48 -16.09 19.24
C MET A 1 -1.13 -15.38 19.11
N VAL A 2 -0.90 -14.19 19.67
CA VAL A 2 0.42 -13.52 19.50
C VAL A 2 1.55 -14.35 20.12
N GLU A 3 1.42 -14.71 21.40
CA GLU A 3 2.39 -15.58 22.09
C GLU A 3 2.55 -16.94 21.40
N GLU A 4 1.47 -17.48 20.86
CA GLU A 4 1.47 -18.75 20.14
C GLU A 4 2.26 -18.69 18.83
N LEU A 5 2.07 -17.62 18.03
CA LEU A 5 2.65 -17.51 16.68
C LEU A 5 4.02 -16.84 16.67
N LEU A 6 4.32 -15.99 17.66
CA LEU A 6 5.59 -15.26 17.78
C LEU A 6 6.47 -15.79 18.93
N GLY A 7 5.94 -16.63 19.82
CA GLY A 7 6.69 -17.19 20.96
C GLY A 7 6.89 -16.23 22.14
N VAL A 8 6.44 -14.98 22.03
CA VAL A 8 6.60 -13.95 23.07
C VAL A 8 5.25 -13.29 23.34
N ARG A 9 4.88 -13.21 24.61
CA ARG A 9 3.66 -12.51 25.03
C ARG A 9 3.87 -10.99 24.95
N PRO A 10 2.99 -10.24 24.25
CA PRO A 10 3.06 -8.78 24.26
C PRO A 10 2.68 -8.25 25.66
N PRO A 11 3.12 -7.04 26.04
CA PRO A 11 2.70 -6.41 27.28
C PRO A 11 1.17 -6.33 27.34
N ASP A 12 0.59 -6.55 28.53
CA ASP A 12 -0.86 -6.45 28.71
C ASP A 12 -1.33 -5.05 28.25
N PRO A 13 -2.48 -4.95 27.56
CA PRO A 13 -2.98 -3.67 27.09
C PRO A 13 -3.10 -2.70 28.27
N MET A 14 -2.45 -1.55 28.15
CA MET A 14 -2.55 -0.47 29.14
C MET A 14 -4.04 -0.15 29.35
N PRO A 15 -4.53 0.00 30.60
CA PRO A 15 -5.93 0.34 30.84
C PRO A 15 -6.30 1.63 30.09
N ASP A 16 -7.35 1.51 29.28
CA ASP A 16 -7.79 2.47 28.28
C ASP A 16 -7.80 3.93 28.77
N LYS A 17 -7.03 4.80 28.11
CA LYS A 17 -7.53 6.16 27.86
C LYS A 17 -8.62 5.98 26.81
N LYS A 18 -9.88 6.13 27.22
CA LYS A 18 -11.09 6.09 26.38
C LYS A 18 -10.79 6.48 24.93
N GLY A 19 -10.81 5.49 24.02
CA GLY A 19 -10.70 5.72 22.57
C GLY A 19 -9.42 5.21 21.89
N SER A 20 -8.42 4.70 22.63
CA SER A 20 -7.24 4.09 22.01
C SER A 20 -7.59 2.69 21.51
N LYS A 21 -7.78 2.50 20.21
CA LYS A 21 -7.99 1.18 19.59
C LYS A 21 -6.87 0.23 20.03
N THR A 22 -7.18 -0.74 20.89
CA THR A 22 -6.30 -1.80 21.42
C THR A 22 -5.93 -2.86 20.36
N GLY A 23 -5.91 -2.49 19.08
CA GLY A 23 -6.00 -3.44 17.97
C GLY A 23 -4.69 -3.92 17.36
N GLY A 24 -3.52 -3.74 17.98
CA GLY A 24 -2.26 -4.06 17.30
C GLY A 24 -1.00 -4.14 18.17
N LEU A 25 0.05 -4.71 17.59
CA LEU A 25 1.40 -4.80 18.15
C LEU A 25 2.21 -3.55 17.82
N LYS A 26 2.81 -2.93 18.83
CA LYS A 26 3.63 -1.73 18.65
C LYS A 26 4.86 -2.04 17.80
N PHE A 27 5.19 -1.14 16.87
CA PHE A 27 6.40 -1.29 16.04
C PHE A 27 7.68 -1.33 16.88
N THR A 28 7.74 -0.51 17.94
CA THR A 28 8.86 -0.53 18.88
C THR A 28 9.01 -1.88 19.58
N TRP A 29 7.90 -2.54 19.90
CA TRP A 29 7.92 -3.88 20.50
C TRP A 29 8.37 -4.94 19.48
N LEU A 30 7.84 -4.90 18.25
CA LEU A 30 8.27 -5.80 17.18
C LEU A 30 9.77 -5.66 16.91
N GLN A 31 10.28 -4.43 16.83
CA GLN A 31 11.72 -4.18 16.65
C GLN A 31 12.53 -4.67 17.84
N GLN A 32 12.12 -4.39 19.08
CA GLN A 32 12.86 -4.83 20.27
C GLN A 32 13.00 -6.35 20.37
N HIS A 33 12.00 -7.11 19.92
CA HIS A 33 11.97 -8.57 20.06
C HIS A 33 12.38 -9.33 18.79
N PHE A 34 12.20 -8.74 17.60
CA PHE A 34 12.34 -9.43 16.32
C PHE A 34 13.22 -8.69 15.30
N HIS A 35 14.11 -7.79 15.74
CA HIS A 35 15.03 -7.07 14.83
C HIS A 35 15.93 -8.03 14.04
N GLU A 36 16.52 -9.02 14.71
CA GLU A 36 17.44 -9.97 14.08
C GLU A 36 17.31 -11.35 14.75
N PRO A 37 17.20 -12.44 13.98
CA PRO A 37 17.18 -13.79 14.53
C PRO A 37 18.51 -14.12 15.23
N PRO A 38 18.51 -14.93 16.31
CA PRO A 38 19.74 -15.38 16.94
C PRO A 38 20.63 -16.19 15.98
N ASP A 39 21.95 -16.14 16.20
CA ASP A 39 22.90 -16.99 15.47
C ASP A 39 22.53 -18.48 15.62
N GLY A 40 22.40 -19.17 14.49
CA GLY A 40 22.02 -20.59 14.48
C GLY A 40 20.58 -20.86 14.89
N ALA A 41 19.67 -19.89 14.73
CA ALA A 41 18.24 -20.09 14.92
C ALA A 41 17.73 -21.32 14.16
N ASP A 42 16.94 -22.15 14.84
CA ASP A 42 16.22 -23.24 14.20
C ASP A 42 15.08 -22.72 13.33
N GLU A 43 14.56 -23.58 12.46
CA GLU A 43 13.48 -23.25 11.53
C GLU A 43 12.25 -22.65 12.23
N PRO A 44 11.74 -23.20 13.37
CA PRO A 44 10.62 -22.60 14.08
C PRO A 44 10.89 -21.18 14.59
N ASN A 45 12.10 -20.88 15.08
CA ASN A 45 12.44 -19.51 15.46
C ASN A 45 12.54 -18.61 14.23
N PHE A 46 13.15 -19.07 13.14
CA PHE A 46 13.21 -18.30 11.90
C PHE A 46 11.81 -17.92 11.40
N GLU A 47 10.86 -18.86 11.42
CA GLU A 47 9.48 -18.56 11.04
C GLU A 47 8.81 -17.50 11.93
N ARG A 48 9.07 -17.50 13.25
CA ARG A 48 8.54 -16.47 14.16
C ARG A 48 9.04 -15.08 13.79
N TYR A 49 10.32 -14.96 13.47
CA TYR A 49 10.93 -13.71 13.01
C TYR A 49 10.37 -13.29 11.64
N ALA A 50 10.22 -14.23 10.70
CA ALA A 50 9.60 -13.96 9.41
C ALA A 50 8.15 -13.47 9.56
N ARG A 51 7.34 -14.10 10.42
CA ARG A 51 5.96 -13.64 10.73
C ARG A 51 5.96 -12.22 11.31
N ALA A 52 6.86 -11.93 12.25
CA ALA A 52 6.98 -10.60 12.85
C ALA A 52 7.40 -9.54 11.82
N TYR A 53 8.34 -9.88 10.92
CA TYR A 53 8.79 -9.00 9.84
C TYR A 53 7.67 -8.73 8.83
N VAL A 54 6.97 -9.76 8.35
CA VAL A 54 5.83 -9.57 7.43
C VAL A 54 4.73 -8.73 8.08
N LEU A 55 4.43 -8.98 9.36
CA LEU A 55 3.48 -8.17 10.12
C LEU A 55 3.92 -6.71 10.24
N TYR A 56 5.22 -6.46 10.44
CA TYR A 56 5.79 -5.11 10.44
C TYR A 56 5.60 -4.42 9.08
N VAL A 57 5.92 -5.11 7.98
CA VAL A 57 5.71 -4.60 6.60
C VAL A 57 4.22 -4.32 6.35
N PHE A 58 3.34 -5.20 6.81
CA PHE A 58 1.89 -5.00 6.73
C PHE A 58 1.46 -3.73 7.45
N GLY A 59 1.92 -3.50 8.68
CA GLY A 59 1.53 -2.33 9.45
C GLY A 59 2.15 -1.02 8.98
N THR A 60 3.34 -1.06 8.35
CA THR A 60 4.09 0.14 7.96
C THR A 60 3.96 0.51 6.48
N VAL A 61 3.61 -0.43 5.62
CA VAL A 61 3.60 -0.22 4.17
C VAL A 61 2.25 -0.56 3.53
N LEU A 62 1.68 -1.73 3.78
CA LEU A 62 0.50 -2.19 3.03
C LEU A 62 -0.84 -1.76 3.65
N PHE A 63 -0.94 -1.82 4.97
CA PHE A 63 -2.18 -1.69 5.75
C PHE A 63 -2.02 -0.69 6.90
N GLU A 64 -1.25 0.39 6.68
CA GLU A 64 -1.05 1.45 7.67
C GLU A 64 -2.38 2.15 8.01
N ASP A 65 -2.78 2.20 9.27
CA ASP A 65 -4.08 2.72 9.70
C ASP A 65 -4.06 4.20 10.11
N SER A 66 -3.12 4.99 9.56
CA SER A 66 -2.87 6.42 9.84
C SER A 66 -2.45 6.77 11.28
N GLY A 67 -2.54 5.82 12.21
CA GLY A 67 -2.07 5.94 13.60
C GLY A 67 -0.57 5.67 13.77
N GLY A 68 0.08 5.10 12.75
CA GLY A 68 1.54 5.08 12.54
C GLY A 68 2.39 4.43 13.64
N SER A 69 1.81 3.68 14.58
CA SER A 69 2.55 3.17 15.75
C SER A 69 2.41 1.68 16.04
N SER A 70 1.55 0.98 15.30
CA SER A 70 1.30 -0.45 15.51
C SER A 70 0.85 -1.17 14.24
N ALA A 71 1.23 -2.44 14.12
CA ALA A 71 0.66 -3.36 13.14
C ALA A 71 -0.57 -4.05 13.73
N SER A 72 -1.66 -4.14 12.96
CA SER A 72 -2.85 -4.86 13.42
C SER A 72 -2.58 -6.36 13.53
N TRP A 73 -2.80 -6.91 14.72
CA TRP A 73 -2.72 -8.36 14.98
C TRP A 73 -3.70 -9.20 14.17
N MET A 74 -4.69 -8.60 13.51
CA MET A 74 -5.69 -9.30 12.69
C MET A 74 -5.09 -10.09 11.53
N PHE A 75 -3.92 -9.67 11.03
CA PHE A 75 -3.22 -10.34 9.95
C PHE A 75 -2.42 -11.56 10.42
N LEU A 76 -2.08 -11.63 11.71
CA LEU A 76 -1.20 -12.66 12.24
C LEU A 76 -1.76 -14.10 12.06
N PRO A 77 -3.08 -14.38 12.22
CA PRO A 77 -3.66 -15.67 11.85
C PRO A 77 -3.41 -16.11 10.41
N LEU A 78 -3.40 -15.16 9.47
CA LEU A 78 -3.18 -15.44 8.05
C LEU A 78 -1.73 -15.78 7.72
N LEU A 79 -0.81 -15.54 8.66
CA LEU A 79 0.61 -15.88 8.56
C LEU A 79 0.97 -17.16 9.32
N ARG A 80 -0.03 -17.92 9.79
CA ARG A 80 0.21 -19.17 10.52
C ARG A 80 0.89 -20.21 9.62
N ASP A 81 0.34 -20.41 8.44
CA ASP A 81 0.77 -21.37 7.45
C ASP A 81 1.27 -20.62 6.21
N TRP A 82 2.51 -20.86 5.80
CA TRP A 82 3.15 -20.11 4.71
C TRP A 82 2.62 -20.50 3.33
N ASP A 83 2.21 -21.76 3.14
CA ASP A 83 1.63 -22.23 1.88
C ASP A 83 0.28 -21.56 1.63
N GLU A 84 -0.54 -21.44 2.68
CA GLU A 84 -1.82 -20.72 2.61
C GLU A 84 -1.61 -19.21 2.54
N ALA A 85 -0.66 -18.66 3.31
CA ALA A 85 -0.31 -17.24 3.25
C ALA A 85 0.10 -16.81 1.84
N GLY A 86 0.85 -17.65 1.12
CA GLY A 86 1.26 -17.41 -0.26
C GLY A 86 0.13 -17.44 -1.28
N ARG A 87 -1.04 -18.01 -0.94
CA ARG A 87 -2.22 -18.09 -1.82
C ARG A 87 -3.17 -16.90 -1.71
N TYR A 88 -3.05 -16.10 -0.67
CA TYR A 88 -3.90 -14.92 -0.51
C TYR A 88 -3.56 -13.83 -1.53
N SER A 89 -4.60 -13.15 -2.02
CA SER A 89 -4.44 -11.99 -2.89
C SER A 89 -4.12 -10.74 -2.07
N TRP A 90 -2.91 -10.66 -1.53
CA TRP A 90 -2.44 -9.53 -0.72
C TRP A 90 -2.52 -8.20 -1.46
N GLY A 91 -2.27 -8.19 -2.77
CA GLY A 91 -2.42 -7.01 -3.62
C GLY A 91 -3.86 -6.49 -3.66
N SER A 92 -4.84 -7.39 -3.83
CA SER A 92 -6.27 -7.03 -3.80
C SER A 92 -6.70 -6.54 -2.43
N ALA A 93 -6.23 -7.18 -1.36
CA ALA A 93 -6.50 -6.75 0.01
C ALA A 93 -5.91 -5.36 0.28
N GLY A 94 -4.66 -5.12 -0.13
CA GLY A 94 -4.00 -3.82 -0.02
C GLY A 94 -4.73 -2.72 -0.80
N LEU A 95 -5.22 -3.04 -2.00
CA LEU A 95 -6.02 -2.10 -2.79
C LEU A 95 -7.38 -1.79 -2.15
N ALA A 96 -8.07 -2.81 -1.61
CA ALA A 96 -9.32 -2.62 -0.85
C ALA A 96 -9.10 -1.69 0.34
N PHE A 97 -8.03 -1.94 1.10
CA PHE A 97 -7.70 -1.13 2.26
C PHE A 97 -7.34 0.30 1.87
N LEU A 98 -6.53 0.50 0.82
CA LEU A 98 -6.21 1.82 0.29
C LEU A 98 -7.46 2.60 -0.15
N TYR A 99 -8.40 1.95 -0.84
CA TYR A 99 -9.66 2.60 -1.24
C TYR A 99 -10.48 3.05 -0.03
N ARG A 100 -10.59 2.19 0.99
CA ARG A 100 -11.25 2.55 2.26
C ARG A 100 -10.57 3.75 2.93
N GLN A 101 -9.23 3.76 2.98
CA GLN A 101 -8.46 4.84 3.61
C GLN A 101 -8.57 6.16 2.82
N LEU A 102 -8.64 6.11 1.49
CA LEU A 102 -8.89 7.29 0.65
C LEU A 102 -10.29 7.89 0.90
N ASP A 103 -11.32 7.05 1.01
CA ASP A 103 -12.68 7.50 1.33
C ASP A 103 -12.75 8.16 2.73
N GLU A 104 -12.11 7.55 3.73
CA GLU A 104 -11.99 8.14 5.08
C GLU A 104 -11.24 9.47 5.06
N ALA A 105 -10.13 9.55 4.34
CA ALA A 105 -9.32 10.77 4.22
C ALA A 105 -10.10 11.91 3.57
N CYS A 106 -10.88 11.64 2.51
CA CYS A 106 -11.70 12.65 1.83
C CYS A 106 -12.82 13.21 2.72
N ARG A 107 -13.35 12.43 3.66
CA ARG A 107 -14.37 12.89 4.61
C ARG A 107 -13.85 13.86 5.66
N ARG A 108 -12.53 13.86 5.94
CA ARG A 108 -11.86 14.73 6.92
C ARG A 108 -12.64 14.83 8.25
N SER A 109 -13.04 13.68 8.79
CA SER A 109 -13.92 13.62 9.97
C SER A 109 -13.31 14.17 11.26
N SER A 110 -12.00 14.45 11.29
CA SER A 110 -11.31 15.08 12.42
C SER A 110 -10.22 16.05 11.95
N GLY A 111 -9.80 16.98 12.83
CA GLY A 111 -8.71 17.92 12.55
C GLY A 111 -7.33 17.27 12.35
N THR A 112 -7.18 15.99 12.69
CA THR A 112 -5.94 15.20 12.52
C THR A 112 -6.15 14.04 11.55
N SER A 113 -7.11 14.17 10.62
CA SER A 113 -7.34 13.14 9.61
C SER A 113 -6.11 13.02 8.71
N ASN A 114 -5.62 11.80 8.59
CA ASN A 114 -4.49 11.44 7.74
C ASN A 114 -4.93 10.35 6.76
N ILE A 115 -4.10 10.11 5.75
CA ILE A 115 -4.29 9.01 4.79
C ILE A 115 -3.54 7.77 5.28
N GLY A 116 -4.21 6.62 5.26
CA GLY A 116 -3.61 5.31 5.49
C GLY A 116 -3.53 4.44 4.23
N GLY A 117 -3.21 3.16 4.41
CA GLY A 117 -3.03 2.16 3.37
C GLY A 117 -1.71 2.30 2.64
N CYS A 118 -1.57 1.63 1.49
CA CYS A 118 -0.34 1.65 0.73
C CYS A 118 -0.14 2.96 -0.06
N VAL A 119 0.14 4.05 0.66
CA VAL A 119 0.36 5.40 0.10
C VAL A 119 1.53 5.42 -0.87
N LEU A 120 2.55 4.58 -0.65
CA LEU A 120 3.66 4.41 -1.60
C LEU A 120 3.16 4.04 -2.99
N LEU A 121 2.29 3.04 -3.11
CA LEU A 121 1.74 2.63 -4.41
C LEU A 121 0.87 3.73 -5.03
N PHE A 122 0.07 4.42 -4.21
CA PHE A 122 -0.72 5.56 -4.68
C PHE A 122 0.16 6.69 -5.22
N GLN A 123 1.25 7.01 -4.52
CA GLN A 123 2.20 8.03 -4.90
C GLN A 123 2.94 7.69 -6.19
N ILE A 124 3.42 6.45 -6.35
CA ILE A 124 4.02 5.98 -7.61
C ILE A 124 2.99 6.02 -8.75
N TRP A 125 1.76 5.58 -8.51
CA TRP A 125 0.69 5.66 -9.50
C TRP A 125 0.43 7.10 -9.96
N MET A 126 0.42 8.06 -9.02
CA MET A 126 0.28 9.49 -9.31
C MET A 126 1.46 10.01 -10.10
N TRP A 127 2.69 9.75 -9.67
CA TRP A 127 3.91 10.23 -10.33
C TRP A 127 4.05 9.71 -11.76
N GLU A 128 3.61 8.50 -12.04
CA GLU A 128 3.62 7.95 -13.40
C GLU A 128 2.62 8.66 -14.33
N ARG A 129 1.50 9.16 -13.80
CA ARG A 129 0.37 9.65 -14.62
C ARG A 129 0.21 11.15 -14.64
N LEU A 130 0.58 11.81 -13.55
CA LEU A 130 0.38 13.22 -13.32
C LEU A 130 1.74 13.91 -13.21
N SER A 131 1.85 15.12 -13.75
CA SER A 131 3.01 15.99 -13.53
C SER A 131 3.01 16.62 -12.14
N VAL A 132 1.84 16.67 -11.50
CA VAL A 132 1.63 17.35 -10.23
C VAL A 132 2.43 16.70 -9.11
N GLY A 133 3.29 17.48 -8.45
CA GLY A 133 4.14 16.98 -7.37
C GLY A 133 5.07 15.83 -7.76
N ARG A 134 5.24 15.58 -9.07
CA ARG A 134 6.16 14.58 -9.61
C ARG A 134 7.59 15.02 -9.30
N PRO A 135 8.41 14.17 -8.65
CA PRO A 135 9.76 14.56 -8.31
C PRO A 135 10.63 14.53 -9.56
N ILE A 136 11.79 15.17 -9.47
CA ILE A 136 12.75 15.19 -10.57
C ILE A 136 13.61 13.94 -10.45
N SER A 137 13.45 13.02 -11.40
CA SER A 137 14.28 11.81 -11.48
C SER A 137 15.73 12.20 -11.78
N ARG A 138 16.66 11.62 -11.03
CA ARG A 138 18.11 11.72 -11.27
C ARG A 138 18.53 10.60 -12.22
N THR A 139 19.83 10.48 -12.46
CA THR A 139 20.35 9.32 -13.18
C THR A 139 19.98 8.05 -12.41
N ARG A 140 19.15 7.19 -13.01
CA ARG A 140 18.77 5.91 -12.42
C ARG A 140 20.03 5.07 -12.17
N ARG A 141 20.13 4.48 -10.97
CA ARG A 141 21.19 3.51 -10.67
C ARG A 141 21.01 2.24 -11.48
N ASP A 142 22.11 1.58 -11.78
CA ASP A 142 22.05 0.23 -12.33
C ASP A 142 21.39 -0.71 -11.31
N TRP A 143 20.65 -1.69 -11.81
CA TRP A 143 20.02 -2.68 -10.95
C TRP A 143 21.09 -3.62 -10.39
N GLU A 144 21.20 -3.69 -9.06
CA GLU A 144 22.34 -4.33 -8.38
C GLU A 144 22.19 -5.85 -8.21
N TYR A 145 21.02 -6.41 -8.53
CA TYR A 145 20.68 -7.82 -8.34
C TYR A 145 20.69 -8.56 -9.67
N ASP A 146 21.29 -9.75 -9.69
CA ASP A 146 21.37 -10.62 -10.88
C ASP A 146 20.40 -11.82 -10.79
N GLU A 147 19.68 -11.95 -9.67
CA GLU A 147 18.74 -13.03 -9.49
C GLU A 147 17.46 -12.83 -10.34
N PRO A 148 17.01 -13.83 -11.12
CA PRO A 148 15.87 -13.69 -12.04
C PRO A 148 14.54 -13.31 -11.35
N ASP A 149 14.37 -13.66 -10.08
CA ASP A 149 13.21 -13.35 -9.25
C ASP A 149 13.26 -11.94 -8.65
N ARG A 150 14.43 -11.29 -8.68
CA ARG A 150 14.68 -9.96 -8.13
C ARG A 150 14.78 -8.88 -9.20
N LEU A 151 14.09 -9.04 -10.33
CA LEU A 151 14.00 -7.97 -11.32
C LEU A 151 13.33 -6.71 -10.74
N PRO A 152 13.64 -5.51 -11.28
CA PRO A 152 13.06 -4.25 -10.82
C PRO A 152 11.56 -4.16 -11.08
N THR A 153 10.86 -3.40 -10.22
CA THR A 153 9.48 -2.96 -10.50
C THR A 153 9.47 -1.51 -10.98
N VAL A 154 8.29 -0.98 -11.31
CA VAL A 154 8.10 0.43 -11.70
C VAL A 154 8.67 1.41 -10.65
N THR A 155 8.72 1.03 -9.37
CA THR A 155 9.29 1.87 -8.32
C THR A 155 10.76 2.24 -8.57
N HIS A 156 11.48 1.41 -9.33
CA HIS A 156 12.88 1.68 -9.69
C HIS A 156 13.05 2.93 -10.55
N CYS A 157 12.03 3.36 -11.31
CA CYS A 157 12.01 4.65 -12.01
C CYS A 157 12.15 5.86 -11.05
N TRP A 158 11.83 5.65 -9.78
CA TRP A 158 11.73 6.68 -8.74
C TRP A 158 12.69 6.43 -7.56
N ASP A 159 13.68 5.56 -7.74
CA ASP A 159 14.66 5.22 -6.69
C ASP A 159 15.53 6.43 -6.31
N GLU A 160 16.11 7.10 -7.32
CA GLU A 160 16.85 8.34 -7.12
C GLU A 160 16.06 9.56 -7.57
N VAL A 161 15.34 10.17 -6.64
CA VAL A 161 14.51 11.34 -6.93
C VAL A 161 14.89 12.54 -6.08
N ARG A 162 14.77 13.73 -6.67
CA ARG A 162 14.77 14.99 -5.93
C ARG A 162 13.35 15.46 -5.73
N THR A 163 12.87 15.40 -4.50
CA THR A 163 11.59 15.95 -4.10
C THR A 163 11.68 17.46 -3.90
N ASN A 164 10.54 18.14 -4.00
CA ASN A 164 10.43 19.55 -3.65
C ASN A 164 10.43 19.69 -2.13
N TRP A 165 11.34 20.52 -1.61
CA TRP A 165 11.44 20.83 -0.19
C TRP A 165 11.03 22.28 0.03
N GLY A 166 10.19 22.52 1.03
CA GLY A 166 9.64 23.83 1.31
C GLY A 166 8.76 23.81 2.56
N LYS A 167 8.22 24.96 2.93
CA LYS A 167 7.21 25.01 4.00
C LYS A 167 5.96 24.29 3.52
N THR A 168 5.32 23.55 4.41
CA THR A 168 4.11 22.77 4.10
C THR A 168 3.01 23.62 3.47
N GLU A 169 2.82 24.86 3.95
CA GLU A 169 1.82 25.80 3.41
C GLU A 169 2.11 26.19 1.96
N ASP A 170 3.37 26.51 1.65
CA ASP A 170 3.80 26.89 0.30
C ASP A 170 3.65 25.72 -0.67
N LEU A 171 4.07 24.51 -0.25
CA LEU A 171 3.94 23.29 -1.03
C LEU A 171 2.47 22.93 -1.27
N TYR A 172 1.62 23.06 -0.25
CA TYR A 172 0.18 22.84 -0.37
C TYR A 172 -0.43 23.77 -1.42
N MET A 173 -0.12 25.07 -1.37
CA MET A 173 -0.58 26.02 -2.37
C MET A 173 -0.05 25.70 -3.78
N SER A 174 1.23 25.34 -3.91
CA SER A 174 1.82 24.94 -5.19
C SER A 174 1.09 23.75 -5.79
N TYR A 175 0.91 22.66 -5.04
CA TYR A 175 0.26 21.46 -5.53
C TYR A 175 -1.22 21.70 -5.83
N THR A 176 -1.91 22.53 -5.04
CA THR A 176 -3.29 22.92 -5.33
C THR A 176 -3.38 23.65 -6.68
N ASN A 177 -2.51 24.63 -6.92
CA ASN A 177 -2.48 25.36 -8.19
C ASN A 177 -2.15 24.44 -9.38
N GLU A 178 -1.23 23.49 -9.20
CA GLU A 178 -0.89 22.49 -10.22
C GLU A 178 -2.07 21.57 -10.53
N LEU A 179 -2.83 21.13 -9.51
CA LEU A 179 -4.06 20.34 -9.68
C LEU A 179 -5.14 21.14 -10.42
N ASP A 180 -5.35 22.41 -10.06
CA ASP A 180 -6.35 23.28 -10.70
C ASP A 180 -6.03 23.55 -12.17
N CYS A 181 -4.74 23.54 -12.54
CA CYS A 181 -4.27 23.70 -13.92
C CYS A 181 -4.19 22.37 -14.70
N LEU A 182 -4.55 21.24 -14.10
CA LEU A 182 -4.40 19.93 -14.72
C LEU A 182 -5.44 19.73 -15.85
N LEU A 183 -4.95 19.55 -17.07
CA LEU A 183 -5.78 19.25 -18.24
C LEU A 183 -5.81 17.75 -18.53
N PRO A 184 -6.87 17.22 -19.17
CA PRO A 184 -6.92 15.82 -19.58
C PRO A 184 -5.74 15.37 -20.46
N SER A 185 -5.16 16.30 -21.23
CA SER A 185 -3.98 16.06 -22.08
C SER A 185 -2.67 15.94 -21.31
N HIS A 186 -2.62 16.42 -20.06
CA HIS A 186 -1.45 16.29 -19.20
C HIS A 186 -1.37 14.92 -18.52
N VAL A 187 -2.44 14.12 -18.57
CA VAL A 187 -2.49 12.79 -17.96
C VAL A 187 -1.86 11.75 -18.89
N GLN A 188 -0.79 11.11 -18.42
CA GLN A 188 -0.16 9.98 -19.10
C GLN A 188 -0.93 8.70 -18.78
N TRP A 189 -1.71 8.21 -19.74
CA TRP A 189 -2.58 7.04 -19.51
C TRP A 189 -1.84 5.70 -19.57
N LEU A 190 -0.80 5.60 -20.41
CA LEU A 190 -0.04 4.37 -20.62
C LEU A 190 1.44 4.57 -20.26
N PRO A 191 1.77 4.88 -18.99
CA PRO A 191 3.14 5.18 -18.60
C PRO A 191 4.09 3.99 -18.76
N TYR A 192 3.58 2.78 -18.51
CA TYR A 192 4.40 1.57 -18.43
C TYR A 192 4.89 1.04 -19.78
N ASN A 193 4.36 1.57 -20.90
CA ASN A 193 4.81 1.19 -22.24
C ASN A 193 6.18 1.80 -22.60
N GLN A 194 6.69 2.73 -21.78
CA GLN A 194 7.92 3.48 -22.04
C GLN A 194 9.09 3.05 -21.13
N ILE A 195 8.94 1.92 -20.43
CA ILE A 195 9.97 1.40 -19.52
C ILE A 195 11.08 0.74 -20.36
N ASP A 196 12.32 1.18 -20.12
CA ASP A 196 13.53 0.80 -20.85
C ASP A 196 14.30 -0.36 -20.20
N PHE A 197 13.72 -1.01 -19.19
CA PHE A 197 14.27 -2.18 -18.52
C PHE A 197 13.23 -3.30 -18.39
N GLN A 198 13.70 -4.52 -18.14
CA GLN A 198 12.83 -5.65 -17.92
C GLN A 198 12.18 -5.58 -16.53
N LEU A 199 10.86 -5.45 -16.51
CA LEU A 199 10.08 -5.51 -15.27
C LEU A 199 10.05 -6.92 -14.68
N ASN A 200 9.94 -6.97 -13.36
CA ASN A 200 9.62 -8.19 -12.64
C ASN A 200 8.30 -8.80 -13.15
N VAL A 201 8.27 -10.13 -13.28
CA VAL A 201 7.08 -10.87 -13.75
C VAL A 201 5.86 -10.59 -12.88
N VAL A 202 6.04 -10.32 -11.58
CA VAL A 202 4.93 -9.97 -10.67
C VAL A 202 4.18 -8.71 -11.10
N CYS A 203 4.82 -7.82 -11.86
CA CYS A 203 4.17 -6.62 -12.39
C CYS A 203 3.17 -6.91 -13.52
N THR A 204 3.18 -8.11 -14.12
CA THR A 204 2.33 -8.46 -15.28
C THR A 204 1.61 -9.80 -15.14
N GLN A 205 1.98 -10.64 -14.16
CA GLN A 205 1.43 -12.00 -14.00
C GLN A 205 -0.11 -12.07 -13.94
N ASP A 206 -0.77 -11.04 -13.41
CA ASP A 206 -2.22 -10.97 -13.22
C ASP A 206 -2.90 -10.00 -14.20
N GLU A 207 -2.28 -9.69 -15.35
CA GLU A 207 -2.79 -8.70 -16.31
C GLU A 207 -4.23 -8.97 -16.76
N SER A 208 -4.60 -10.24 -16.93
CA SER A 208 -5.98 -10.61 -17.28
C SER A 208 -7.02 -10.18 -16.25
N MET A 209 -6.61 -9.94 -15.00
CA MET A 209 -7.49 -9.57 -13.90
C MET A 209 -7.61 -8.06 -13.70
N TRP A 210 -6.73 -7.24 -14.30
CA TRP A 210 -6.68 -5.80 -14.03
C TRP A 210 -7.98 -5.04 -14.33
N SER A 211 -8.75 -5.51 -15.32
CA SER A 211 -10.03 -4.92 -15.72
C SER A 211 -11.26 -5.61 -15.11
N VAL A 212 -11.08 -6.60 -14.23
CA VAL A 212 -12.19 -7.30 -13.60
C VAL A 212 -12.97 -6.33 -12.70
N ARG A 213 -14.29 -6.43 -12.71
CA ARG A 213 -15.18 -5.71 -11.80
C ARG A 213 -15.63 -6.66 -10.71
N CYS A 214 -15.06 -6.53 -9.52
CA CYS A 214 -15.37 -7.41 -8.38
C CYS A 214 -15.23 -6.65 -7.05
N PRO A 215 -15.86 -7.16 -5.97
CA PRO A 215 -15.52 -6.71 -4.63
C PRO A 215 -14.10 -7.19 -4.26
N LEU A 216 -13.28 -6.27 -3.80
CA LEU A 216 -12.01 -6.49 -3.13
C LEU A 216 -12.28 -6.54 -1.63
N ILE A 217 -11.63 -7.47 -0.93
CA ILE A 217 -11.91 -7.75 0.49
C ILE A 217 -10.60 -7.71 1.28
N CYS A 218 -10.58 -6.87 2.31
CA CYS A 218 -9.59 -6.86 3.37
C CYS A 218 -10.31 -6.76 4.72
N PHE A 219 -10.72 -7.91 5.26
CA PHE A 219 -11.52 -8.01 6.48
C PHE A 219 -12.78 -7.13 6.44
N TYR A 220 -12.80 -6.02 7.18
CA TYR A 220 -13.92 -5.08 7.23
C TYR A 220 -13.95 -4.12 6.03
N ALA A 221 -12.81 -3.92 5.36
CA ALA A 221 -12.74 -3.10 4.16
C ALA A 221 -13.19 -3.91 2.96
N VAL A 222 -14.42 -3.65 2.51
CA VAL A 222 -15.00 -4.24 1.30
C VAL A 222 -15.24 -3.12 0.30
N GLU A 223 -14.48 -3.13 -0.78
CA GLU A 223 -14.43 -2.05 -1.77
C GLU A 223 -14.59 -2.61 -3.18
N PHE A 224 -15.33 -1.93 -4.05
CA PHE A 224 -15.51 -2.40 -5.43
C PHE A 224 -14.34 -1.96 -6.32
N HIS A 225 -13.71 -2.91 -7.02
CA HIS A 225 -12.78 -2.58 -8.11
C HIS A 225 -13.56 -2.12 -9.33
N LEU A 226 -13.42 -0.85 -9.69
CA LEU A 226 -14.19 -0.19 -10.75
C LEU A 226 -13.30 0.37 -11.87
N PRO A 227 -12.51 -0.49 -12.55
CA PRO A 227 -11.57 -0.06 -13.59
C PRO A 227 -12.28 0.60 -14.78
N HIS A 228 -13.58 0.36 -14.97
CA HIS A 228 -14.41 0.97 -16.04
C HIS A 228 -14.45 2.51 -15.98
N ARG A 229 -14.15 3.11 -14.81
CA ARG A 229 -14.09 4.56 -14.61
C ARG A 229 -12.82 5.21 -15.18
N VAL A 230 -11.78 4.41 -15.44
CA VAL A 230 -10.44 4.87 -15.84
C VAL A 230 -9.80 3.92 -16.86
N VAL A 231 -10.58 3.35 -17.78
CA VAL A 231 -10.13 2.28 -18.71
C VAL A 231 -9.06 2.70 -19.70
N ARG A 232 -8.86 4.01 -19.90
CA ARG A 232 -7.73 4.53 -20.67
C ARG A 232 -6.39 4.04 -20.15
N GLN A 233 -6.28 3.77 -18.84
CA GLN A 233 -5.05 3.25 -18.26
C GLN A 233 -4.68 1.83 -18.72
N PHE A 234 -5.61 1.14 -19.38
CA PHE A 234 -5.43 -0.18 -19.97
C PHE A 234 -5.45 -0.11 -21.50
N GLY A 235 -5.24 1.07 -22.09
CA GLY A 235 -5.22 1.28 -23.54
C GLY A 235 -6.60 1.18 -24.20
N ARG A 236 -7.69 1.26 -23.42
CA ARG A 236 -9.07 1.15 -23.91
C ARG A 236 -9.76 2.51 -24.01
N LEU A 237 -10.78 2.57 -24.87
CA LEU A 237 -11.61 3.78 -25.00
C LEU A 237 -12.44 4.00 -23.73
N GLN A 238 -12.33 5.19 -23.14
CA GLN A 238 -13.16 5.60 -21.99
C GLN A 238 -14.50 6.16 -22.48
N LEU A 239 -15.58 5.51 -22.08
CA LEU A 239 -16.93 6.07 -22.22
C LEU A 239 -17.13 7.22 -21.21
N SER A 240 -17.76 8.30 -21.66
CA SER A 240 -18.03 9.49 -20.85
C SER A 240 -19.52 9.87 -20.94
N PRO A 241 -20.25 9.98 -19.81
CA PRO A 241 -19.80 9.67 -18.46
C PRO A 241 -19.63 8.14 -18.24
N PRO A 242 -18.77 7.72 -17.29
CA PRO A 242 -18.70 6.31 -16.91
C PRO A 242 -20.00 5.84 -16.23
N GLU A 243 -20.31 4.55 -16.35
CA GLU A 243 -21.46 3.93 -15.69
C GLU A 243 -21.41 4.17 -14.17
N THR A 244 -22.48 4.72 -13.62
CA THR A 244 -22.65 4.89 -12.17
C THR A 244 -22.92 3.54 -11.53
N ILE A 245 -22.14 3.22 -10.51
CA ILE A 245 -22.34 2.02 -9.69
C ILE A 245 -22.46 2.49 -8.26
N SER A 246 -23.58 2.12 -7.62
CA SER A 246 -23.77 2.31 -6.20
C SER A 246 -22.80 1.41 -5.45
N THR A 247 -21.78 2.00 -4.84
CA THR A 247 -20.94 1.31 -3.86
C THR A 247 -21.79 1.21 -2.59
N SER A 248 -22.38 0.02 -2.35
CA SER A 248 -23.39 -0.18 -1.28
C SER A 248 -22.95 0.44 0.03
N ILE A 249 -23.74 1.39 0.57
CA ILE A 249 -23.45 2.05 1.85
C ILE A 249 -23.32 1.02 2.97
N GLU A 250 -24.04 -0.10 2.89
CA GLU A 250 -23.99 -1.17 3.88
C GLU A 250 -22.62 -1.86 3.95
N LEU A 251 -21.87 -1.90 2.85
CA LEU A 251 -20.50 -2.44 2.80
C LEU A 251 -19.44 -1.41 3.29
N HIS A 252 -19.83 -0.14 3.46
CA HIS A 252 -18.98 0.95 3.95
C HIS A 252 -19.27 1.32 5.42
N LYS A 253 -20.12 0.54 6.11
CA LYS A 253 -20.41 0.71 7.55
C LYS A 253 -19.32 0.12 8.44
#